data_AF-A0A7V1AMV0-F1
#
_entry.id   AF-A0A7V1AMV0-F1
#
_cell.length_a   1.000
_cell.length_b   1.000
_cell.length_c   1.000
_cell.angle_alpha   90.00
_cell.angle_beta   90.00
_cell.angle_gamma   90.00
#
_symmetry.space_group_name_H-M   'P 1'
#
loop_
_entity.id
_entity.type
_entity.pdbx_description
1 polymer ?
#
loop_
_entity_poly.entity_id
_entity_poly.type
_entity_poly.pdbx_seq_one_letter_code
_entity_poly.pdbx_strand_id
1 'polypeptide(L)' 'MVCQEHCPTPEKAIIFREGEFITGEKKIKRVKYPYVKEDLCIGCGICVTKCPVEGTAGIFITGEGEERFEEQEF' A
#
# COMPACT_ATOMS: atom_id res chain seq x y z
N MET A 1 -1.74 10.63 -7.19
CA MET A 1 -1.75 10.44 -5.73
C MET A 1 -0.62 9.47 -5.39
N VAL A 2 0.23 9.84 -4.43
CA VAL A 2 1.64 9.40 -4.34
C VAL A 2 1.84 7.88 -4.40
N CYS A 3 1.04 7.10 -3.65
CA CYS A 3 1.22 5.65 -3.54
C CYS A 3 1.09 4.93 -4.90
N GLN A 4 0.06 5.25 -5.69
CA GLN A 4 -0.17 4.62 -7.00
C GLN A 4 0.92 5.00 -8.00
N GLU A 5 1.37 6.25 -7.98
CA GLU A 5 2.39 6.75 -8.93
C GLU A 5 3.72 6.00 -8.77
N HIS A 6 4.13 5.78 -7.52
CA HIS A 6 5.41 5.14 -7.17
C HIS A 6 5.37 3.61 -7.24
N CYS A 7 4.20 2.99 -7.36
CA CYS A 7 4.11 1.53 -7.46
C CYS A 7 4.85 1.05 -8.74
N PRO A 8 5.85 0.17 -8.61
CA PRO A 8 6.71 -0.20 -9.75
C PRO A 8 6.04 -1.23 -10.67
N THR A 9 4.92 -1.83 -10.26
CA THR A 9 4.25 -2.83 -11.10
C THR A 9 3.55 -2.16 -12.28
N PRO A 10 3.52 -2.81 -13.47
CA PRO A 10 2.97 -2.19 -14.68
C PRO A 10 1.49 -1.82 -14.53
N GLU A 11 0.71 -2.70 -13.90
CA GLU A 11 -0.72 -2.50 -13.67
C GLU A 11 -1.04 -1.66 -12.42
N LYS A 12 -0.01 -1.26 -11.66
CA LYS A 12 -0.11 -0.56 -10.38
C LYS A 12 -0.93 -1.34 -9.35
N ALA A 13 -0.22 -1.99 -8.43
CA ALA A 13 -0.84 -2.75 -7.34
C ALA A 13 -1.63 -1.88 -6.35
N ILE A 14 -1.47 -0.56 -6.37
CA ILE A 14 -2.14 0.37 -5.45
C ILE A 14 -3.15 1.22 -6.22
N ILE A 15 -4.42 1.11 -5.84
CA ILE A 15 -5.54 1.94 -6.36
C ILE A 15 -6.13 2.81 -5.25
N PHE A 16 -7.04 3.72 -5.59
CA PHE A 16 -7.74 4.55 -4.61
C PHE A 16 -9.24 4.25 -4.58
N ARG A 17 -9.78 4.08 -3.38
CA ARG A 17 -11.22 3.97 -3.12
C ARG A 17 -11.70 5.18 -2.34
N GLU A 18 -12.91 5.64 -2.63
CA GLU A 18 -13.56 6.69 -1.84
C GLU A 18 -14.13 6.10 -0.55
N GLY A 19 -14.00 6.83 0.54
CA GLY A 19 -14.56 6.47 1.84
C GLY A 19 -14.90 7.71 2.66
N GLU A 20 -15.70 7.50 3.70
CA GLU A 20 -16.09 8.55 4.64
C GLU A 20 -15.19 8.52 5.88
N PHE A 21 -14.66 9.67 6.24
CA PHE A 21 -13.83 9.87 7.42
C PHE A 21 -14.48 10.86 8.37
N ILE A 22 -14.54 10.52 9.66
CA ILE A 22 -15.00 11.43 10.70
C ILE A 22 -13.79 12.18 11.24
N THR A 23 -13.77 13.50 11.07
CA THR A 23 -12.71 14.35 11.62
C THR A 23 -12.85 14.50 13.14
N GLY A 24 -11.80 15.00 13.81
CA GLY A 24 -11.86 15.31 15.25
C GLY A 24 -12.99 16.29 15.63
N GLU A 25 -13.50 17.07 14.68
CA GLU A 25 -14.64 17.98 14.86
C GLU A 25 -16.01 17.29 14.66
N LYS A 26 -16.07 15.95 14.56
CA LYS A 26 -17.26 15.16 14.23
C LYS A 26 -17.90 15.52 12.89
N LYS A 27 -17.11 16.02 11.93
CA LYS A 27 -17.55 16.27 10.55
C LYS A 27 -17.21 15.08 9.67
N ILE A 28 -18.10 14.72 8.76
CA ILE A 28 -17.85 13.70 7.74
C ILE A 28 -17.15 14.35 6.54
N LYS A 29 -16.01 13.80 6.13
CA LYS A 29 -15.31 14.17 4.88
C LYS A 29 -15.19 12.95 3.99
N ARG A 30 -15.43 13.14 2.69
CA ARG A 30 -15.08 12.14 1.68
C ARG A 30 -13.60 12.24 1.37
N VAL A 31 -12.90 11.13 1.49
CA VAL A 31 -11.46 11.04 1.24
C VAL A 31 -11.16 9.82 0.38
N LYS A 32 -9.98 9.80 -0.24
CA LYS A 32 -9.48 8.65 -0.99
C LYS A 32 -8.51 7.87 -0.12
N TYR A 33 -8.78 6.58 0.08
CA TYR A 33 -7.88 5.66 0.76
C TYR A 33 -7.16 4.77 -0.24
N PRO A 34 -5.85 4.51 -0.06
CA PRO A 34 -5.16 3.52 -0.87
C PRO A 34 -5.72 2.12 -0.59
N TYR A 35 -5.81 1.29 -1.62
CA TYR A 35 -6.16 -0.11 -1.54
C TYR A 35 -5.15 -0.92 -2.35
N VAL A 36 -4.57 -1.96 -1.74
CA VAL A 36 -3.57 -2.82 -2.37
C VAL A 36 -4.29 -4.02 -3.00
N LYS A 37 -3.99 -4.28 -4.28
CA LYS A 37 -4.29 -5.55 -4.96
C LYS A 37 -3.12 -6.50 -4.71
N GLU A 38 -3.31 -7.43 -3.78
CA GLU A 38 -2.25 -8.32 -3.29
C GLU A 38 -1.66 -9.18 -4.42
N ASP A 39 -2.50 -9.62 -5.36
CA ASP A 39 -2.12 -10.39 -6.55
C ASP A 39 -1.16 -9.66 -7.49
N LEU A 40 -1.14 -8.32 -7.46
CA LEU A 40 -0.22 -7.50 -8.26
C LEU A 40 0.97 -6.98 -7.45
N CYS A 41 0.97 -7.18 -6.13
CA CYS A 41 1.99 -6.63 -5.24
C CYS A 41 3.22 -7.55 -5.18
N ILE A 42 4.40 -6.99 -5.44
CA ILE A 42 5.67 -7.73 -5.43
C ILE A 42 6.49 -7.53 -4.14
N GLY A 43 5.89 -6.97 -3.08
CA GLY A 43 6.58 -6.77 -1.80
C GLY A 43 7.69 -5.71 -1.78
N CYS A 44 7.83 -4.86 -2.81
CA CYS A 44 8.97 -3.93 -2.95
C CYS A 44 9.14 -2.86 -1.85
N GLY A 45 8.10 -2.58 -1.05
CA GLY A 45 8.19 -1.63 0.08
C GLY A 45 8.24 -0.13 -0.26
N ILE A 46 8.21 0.29 -1.52
CA ILE A 46 8.30 1.73 -1.88
C ILE A 46 7.15 2.58 -1.31
N CYS A 47 5.96 1.99 -1.16
CA CYS A 47 4.80 2.65 -0.57
C CYS A 47 4.99 3.01 0.90
N VAL A 48 5.81 2.24 1.63
CA VAL A 48 6.17 2.50 3.02
C VAL A 48 7.15 3.67 3.09
N THR A 49 8.16 3.67 2.22
CA THR A 49 9.27 4.63 2.27
C THR A 49 8.95 5.99 1.64
N LYS A 50 8.00 6.05 0.69
CA LYS A 50 7.59 7.28 0.00
C LYS A 50 6.28 7.86 0.51
N CYS A 51 5.77 7.36 1.64
CA CYS A 51 4.55 7.91 2.21
C CYS A 51 4.78 9.37 2.63
N PRO A 52 4.02 10.35 2.10
CA PRO A 52 4.26 11.76 2.38
C PRO A 52 3.63 12.22 3.71
N VAL A 53 2.89 11.35 4.39
CA VAL A 53 2.23 11.67 5.66
C VAL A 53 3.21 11.51 6.81
N GLU A 54 3.16 12.43 7.76
CA GLU A 54 3.95 12.30 8.98
C GLU A 54 3.41 11.17 9.86
N GLY A 55 4.32 10.42 10.49
CA GLY A 55 3.98 9.27 11.33
C GLY A 55 4.00 7.95 10.57
N THR A 56 3.06 7.06 10.87
CA THR A 56 3.00 5.72 10.28
C THR A 56 2.47 5.78 8.85
N ALA A 57 3.17 5.12 7.93
CA ALA A 57 2.73 4.99 6.54
C ALA A 57 1.34 4.33 6.45
N GLY A 58 0.53 4.77 5.48
CA GLY A 58 -0.81 4.21 5.26
C GLY A 58 -0.85 2.78 4.70
N ILE A 59 0.30 2.24 4.28
CA ILE A 59 0.47 0.86 3.82
C ILE A 59 1.70 0.30 4.55
N PHE A 60 1.62 -0.96 5.00
CA PHE A 60 2.73 -1.73 5.56
C PHE A 60 2.89 -3.04 4.78
N ILE A 61 4.08 -3.64 4.85
CA ILE A 61 4.39 -4.92 4.21
C ILE A 61 4.62 -5.95 5.32
N THR A 62 4.10 -7.16 5.12
CA THR A 62 4.33 -8.35 5.96
C THR A 62 4.92 -9.46 5.08
N GLY A 63 5.44 -10.52 5.70
CA GLY A 63 5.83 -11.75 4.98
C GLY A 63 4.65 -12.66 4.65
N GLU A 64 3.41 -12.17 4.76
CA GLU A 64 2.24 -12.97 4.43
C GLU A 64 2.22 -13.26 2.92
N GLY A 65 2.07 -14.54 2.57
CA GLY A 65 2.10 -14.99 1.17
C GLY A 65 3.49 -15.02 0.52
N GLU A 66 4.58 -14.89 1.30
CA GLU A 66 5.93 -15.06 0.74
C GLU A 66 6.25 -16.55 0.49
N GLU A 67 6.78 -16.86 -0.70
CA GLU A 67 7.32 -18.17 -1.04
C GLU A 67 8.85 -18.07 -1.12
N ARG A 68 9.54 -18.80 -0.25
CA ARG A 68 11.01 -18.89 -0.25
C ARG A 68 11.40 -20.28 -0.70
N PHE A 69 12.06 -20.38 -1.85
CA PHE A 69 12.67 -21.64 -2.26
C PHE A 69 13.96 -21.83 -1.48
N GLU A 70 14.09 -22.96 -0.78
CA GLU A 70 15.38 -23.36 -0.21
C GLU A 70 16.33 -23.69 -1.36
N GLU A 71 17.56 -23.17 -1.32
CA GLU A 71 18.63 -23.57 -2.23
C GLU A 71 18.83 -25.08 -2.07
N GLN A 72 18.45 -25.84 -3.10
CA GLN A 72 18.77 -27.26 -3.15
C GLN A 72 20.29 -27.37 -3.29
N GLU A 73 20.94 -27.96 -2.28
CA GLU A 73 22.36 -28.30 -2.33
C GLU A 73 22.61 -29.19 -3.56
N PHE A 74 23.37 -28.67 -4.51
CA PHE A 74 23.88 -29.40 -5.67
C PHE A 74 25.14 -30.19 -5.32
#